data_AF-A0A949Z1J7-F1
#
_entry.id   AF-A0A949Z1J7-F1
#
_cell.length_a   1.000
_cell.length_b   1.000
_cell.length_c   1.000
_cell.angle_alpha   90.00
_cell.angle_beta   90.00
_cell.angle_gamma   90.00
#
_symmetry.space_group_name_H-M   'P 1'
#
loop_
_entity.id
_entity.type
_entity.pdbx_description
1 polymer ?
#
loop_
_entity_poly.entity_id
_entity_poly.type
_entity_poly.pdbx_seq_one_letter_code
_entity_poly.pdbx_strand_id
1 'polypeptide(L)'
;MTRDNVSVVLVHGAWAEGSSWAKVVGPLVAQGVKVLAAPLPLTSFADDTAALERALERVSGPVVVAAHAYAGAVIGATRNEKVKALVYVAALAPDEGETVGDVFYRTEPHPLAPKLTPDHHGLIYLPAEAFAAAFAQNAAADELALLIAVQRPISPACITVPMTRPLWKDRPTWFLTAEQDRMIVVETQRFMAERMHARVRSHPVDHAPIVTAPGPVVDIISEAIRETSGS
;
A
#
# COMPACT_ATOMS: atom_id res chain seq x y z
N MET A 1 -0.03 -33.28 -8.29
CA MET A 1 0.64 -32.02 -7.92
C MET A 1 -0.44 -31.08 -7.39
N THR A 2 -0.50 -30.90 -6.08
CA THR A 2 -1.36 -29.85 -5.50
C THR A 2 -0.84 -28.52 -6.03
N ARG A 3 -1.68 -27.72 -6.71
CA ARG A 3 -1.33 -26.32 -6.95
C ARG A 3 -1.03 -25.72 -5.58
N ASP A 4 0.16 -25.16 -5.39
CA ASP A 4 0.44 -24.45 -4.15
C ASP A 4 -0.55 -23.28 -4.06
N ASN A 5 -1.43 -23.31 -3.07
CA ASN A 5 -2.43 -22.25 -2.88
C ASN A 5 -1.70 -20.95 -2.52
N VAL A 6 -1.64 -20.03 -3.48
CA VAL A 6 -1.09 -18.69 -3.29
C VAL A 6 -1.86 -17.98 -2.18
N SER A 7 -1.14 -17.49 -1.18
CA SER A 7 -1.70 -16.66 -0.12
C SER A 7 -1.48 -15.19 -0.41
N VAL A 8 -2.29 -14.32 0.20
CA VAL A 8 -2.16 -12.86 0.09
C VAL A 8 -1.79 -12.27 1.43
N VAL A 9 -0.75 -11.44 1.44
CA VAL A 9 -0.46 -10.54 2.56
C VAL A 9 -0.80 -9.11 2.16
N LEU A 10 -1.72 -8.49 2.90
CA LEU A 10 -2.17 -7.11 2.72
C LEU A 10 -1.43 -6.18 3.69
N VAL A 11 -0.92 -5.06 3.20
CA VAL A 11 -0.07 -4.15 3.99
C VAL A 11 -0.65 -2.73 3.90
N HIS A 12 -1.03 -2.18 5.05
CA HIS A 12 -1.69 -0.87 5.14
C HIS A 12 -0.68 0.29 5.11
N GLY A 13 -1.11 1.44 4.59
CA GLY A 13 -0.29 2.66 4.57
C GLY A 13 -0.26 3.43 5.89
N ALA A 14 0.31 4.63 5.82
CA ALA A 14 0.25 5.64 6.87
C ALA A 14 -1.21 6.01 7.18
N TRP A 15 -1.51 6.38 8.44
CA TRP A 15 -2.86 6.77 8.90
C TRP A 15 -3.93 5.68 8.76
N ALA A 16 -3.53 4.46 8.44
CA ALA A 16 -4.39 3.30 8.33
C ALA A 16 -3.92 2.18 9.25
N GLU A 17 -4.72 1.13 9.34
CA GLU A 17 -4.40 -0.12 10.01
C GLU A 17 -4.99 -1.31 9.24
N GLY A 18 -4.74 -2.55 9.68
CA GLY A 18 -5.13 -3.76 8.95
C GLY A 18 -6.61 -3.83 8.54
N SER A 19 -7.52 -3.28 9.33
CA SER A 19 -8.96 -3.26 9.00
C SER A 19 -9.33 -2.39 7.79
N SER A 20 -8.44 -1.48 7.34
CA SER A 20 -8.64 -0.70 6.10
C SER A 20 -8.83 -1.59 4.86
N TRP A 21 -8.39 -2.84 4.93
CA TRP A 21 -8.57 -3.84 3.88
C TRP A 21 -9.86 -4.66 4.01
N ALA A 22 -10.73 -4.40 5.00
CA ALA A 22 -11.87 -5.28 5.32
C ALA A 22 -12.76 -5.58 4.10
N LYS A 23 -13.02 -4.58 3.25
CA LYS A 23 -13.81 -4.72 2.02
C LYS A 23 -13.10 -5.49 0.90
N VAL A 24 -11.79 -5.66 0.98
CA VAL A 24 -10.97 -6.47 0.05
C VAL A 24 -10.79 -7.90 0.59
N VAL A 25 -10.65 -8.08 1.90
CA VAL A 25 -10.47 -9.40 2.54
C VAL A 25 -11.64 -10.32 2.22
N GLY A 26 -12.89 -9.88 2.41
CA GLY A 26 -14.08 -10.70 2.19
C GLY A 26 -14.15 -11.32 0.79
N PRO A 27 -14.08 -10.49 -0.28
CA PRO A 27 -14.05 -11.00 -1.66
C PRO A 27 -12.91 -11.98 -1.97
N LEU A 28 -11.70 -11.76 -1.44
CA LEU A 28 -10.57 -12.68 -1.65
C LEU A 28 -10.77 -14.02 -0.92
N VAL A 29 -11.26 -13.98 0.32
CA VAL A 29 -11.58 -15.19 1.10
C VAL A 29 -12.70 -15.99 0.41
N ALA A 30 -13.71 -15.32 -0.16
CA ALA A 30 -14.76 -15.97 -0.93
C ALA A 30 -14.23 -16.69 -2.19
N GLN A 31 -13.07 -16.27 -2.72
CA GLN A 31 -12.35 -16.96 -3.80
C GLN A 31 -11.47 -18.13 -3.30
N GLY A 32 -11.49 -18.44 -2.00
CA GLY A 32 -10.68 -19.49 -1.39
C GLY A 32 -9.22 -19.09 -1.12
N VAL A 33 -8.90 -17.79 -1.22
CA VAL A 33 -7.56 -17.25 -0.98
C VAL A 33 -7.33 -17.12 0.53
N LYS A 34 -6.18 -17.59 1.02
CA LYS A 34 -5.75 -17.32 2.39
C LYS A 34 -5.21 -15.89 2.47
N VAL A 35 -5.79 -15.08 3.35
CA VAL A 35 -5.44 -13.65 3.48
C VAL A 35 -4.92 -13.36 4.89
N LEU A 36 -3.86 -12.57 4.99
CA LEU A 36 -3.34 -12.03 6.25
C LEU A 36 -3.07 -10.54 6.07
N ALA A 37 -3.47 -9.70 7.03
CA ALA A 37 -3.09 -8.29 7.05
C ALA A 37 -1.86 -8.11 7.97
N ALA A 38 -0.78 -7.51 7.44
CA ALA A 38 0.43 -7.25 8.21
C ALA A 38 0.21 -6.06 9.17
N PRO A 39 0.51 -6.21 10.48
CA PRO A 39 0.29 -5.16 11.46
C PRO A 39 1.51 -4.25 11.56
N LEU A 40 1.60 -3.20 10.72
CA LEU A 40 2.73 -2.29 10.75
C LEU A 40 2.67 -1.36 11.99
N PRO A 41 3.78 -1.21 12.73
CA PRO A 41 3.84 -0.30 13.88
C PRO A 41 3.87 1.19 13.47
N LEU A 42 4.36 1.54 12.28
CA LEU A 42 4.56 2.92 11.78
C LEU A 42 5.54 3.77 12.63
N THR A 43 6.46 3.10 13.33
CA THR A 43 7.45 3.73 14.23
C THR A 43 8.78 4.03 13.54
N SER A 44 9.20 3.17 12.62
CA SER A 44 10.37 3.36 11.76
C SER A 44 10.25 2.46 10.52
N PHE A 45 10.99 2.80 9.45
CA PHE A 45 10.99 1.97 8.25
C PHE A 45 11.47 0.53 8.53
N ALA A 46 12.49 0.39 9.37
CA ALA A 46 13.03 -0.92 9.76
C ALA A 46 12.04 -1.75 10.58
N ASP A 47 11.32 -1.13 11.51
CA ASP A 47 10.30 -1.85 12.32
C ASP A 47 9.13 -2.33 11.46
N ASP A 48 8.73 -1.52 10.47
CA ASP A 48 7.68 -1.87 9.52
C ASP A 48 8.11 -3.04 8.61
N THR A 49 9.32 -3.02 8.06
CA THR A 49 9.86 -4.16 7.31
C THR A 49 9.95 -5.41 8.18
N ALA A 50 10.42 -5.29 9.43
CA ALA A 50 10.49 -6.43 10.36
C ALA A 50 9.09 -6.96 10.72
N ALA A 51 8.08 -6.10 10.82
CA ALA A 51 6.69 -6.51 11.04
C ALA A 51 6.13 -7.28 9.84
N LEU A 52 6.43 -6.84 8.62
CA LEU A 52 6.09 -7.55 7.39
C LEU A 52 6.77 -8.94 7.34
N GLU A 53 8.06 -9.05 7.67
CA GLU A 53 8.75 -10.35 7.67
C GLU A 53 8.11 -11.33 8.66
N ARG A 54 7.82 -10.89 9.89
CA ARG A 54 7.08 -11.70 10.87
C ARG A 54 5.69 -12.10 10.38
N ALA A 55 5.03 -11.26 9.59
CA ALA A 55 3.75 -11.61 8.97
C ALA A 55 3.91 -12.71 7.91
N LEU A 56 4.94 -12.61 7.05
CA LEU A 56 5.27 -13.59 6.01
C LEU A 56 5.73 -14.95 6.57
N GLU A 57 6.35 -14.98 7.76
CA GLU A 57 6.71 -16.22 8.47
C GLU A 57 5.49 -17.08 8.80
N ARG A 58 4.33 -16.45 9.08
CA ARG A 58 3.08 -17.13 9.44
C ARG A 58 2.33 -17.73 8.25
N VAL A 59 2.75 -17.39 7.03
CA VAL A 59 2.11 -17.83 5.79
C VAL A 59 2.95 -18.94 5.15
N SER A 60 2.30 -20.01 4.71
CA SER A 60 2.96 -21.12 4.00
C SER A 60 2.79 -20.98 2.49
N GLY A 61 3.81 -21.38 1.73
CA GLY A 61 3.78 -21.40 0.27
C GLY A 61 4.04 -20.02 -0.39
N PRO A 62 3.78 -19.90 -1.69
CA PRO A 62 3.97 -18.66 -2.45
C PRO A 62 2.98 -17.58 -2.00
N VAL A 63 3.46 -16.33 -2.01
CA VAL A 63 2.72 -15.16 -1.52
C VAL A 63 2.68 -14.06 -2.57
N VAL A 64 1.48 -13.51 -2.78
CA VAL A 64 1.26 -12.20 -3.38
C VAL A 64 1.20 -11.18 -2.23
N VAL A 65 2.01 -10.13 -2.28
CA VAL A 65 1.94 -9.05 -1.29
C VAL A 65 1.33 -7.82 -1.94
N ALA A 66 0.26 -7.31 -1.34
CA ALA A 66 -0.44 -6.10 -1.78
C ALA A 66 -0.27 -4.98 -0.76
N ALA A 67 0.10 -3.79 -1.22
CA ALA A 67 0.36 -2.64 -0.36
C ALA A 67 -0.38 -1.39 -0.82
N HIS A 68 -0.84 -0.61 0.16
CA HIS A 68 -1.46 0.69 -0.06
C HIS A 68 -0.54 1.83 0.42
N ALA A 69 -0.48 2.91 -0.35
CA ALA A 69 0.24 4.14 0.01
C ALA A 69 1.70 3.88 0.45
N TYR A 70 2.07 4.33 1.66
CA TYR A 70 3.38 4.14 2.28
C TYR A 70 3.90 2.70 2.23
N ALA A 71 3.02 1.72 2.39
CA ALA A 71 3.43 0.32 2.45
C ALA A 71 4.07 -0.20 1.16
N GLY A 72 3.91 0.50 0.02
CA GLY A 72 4.63 0.17 -1.21
C GLY A 72 6.15 0.13 -0.97
N ALA A 73 6.68 1.05 -0.18
CA ALA A 73 8.09 1.06 0.18
C ALA A 73 8.42 -0.14 1.08
N VAL A 74 7.57 -0.44 2.07
CA VAL A 74 7.77 -1.55 3.00
C VAL A 74 7.83 -2.90 2.26
N ILE A 75 6.93 -3.15 1.31
CA ILE A 75 6.94 -4.38 0.49
C ILE A 75 8.08 -4.39 -0.53
N GLY A 76 8.60 -3.21 -0.91
CA GLY A 76 9.79 -3.10 -1.74
C GLY A 76 11.07 -3.52 -1.01
N ALA A 77 11.13 -3.38 0.32
CA ALA A 77 12.33 -3.70 1.10
C ALA A 77 12.44 -5.18 1.51
N THR A 78 11.36 -5.96 1.42
CA THR A 78 11.40 -7.39 1.78
C THR A 78 12.33 -8.19 0.86
N ARG A 79 12.98 -9.21 1.43
CA ARG A 79 13.78 -10.20 0.70
C ARG A 79 13.23 -11.61 0.82
N ASN A 80 12.01 -11.75 1.33
CA ASN A 80 11.41 -13.03 1.60
C ASN A 80 11.16 -13.82 0.30
N GLU A 81 11.75 -15.00 0.20
CA GLU A 81 11.66 -15.83 -1.02
C GLU A 81 10.24 -16.34 -1.31
N LYS A 82 9.35 -16.34 -0.29
CA LYS A 82 7.95 -16.70 -0.48
C LYS A 82 7.21 -15.66 -1.33
N VAL A 83 7.66 -14.40 -1.33
CA VAL A 83 7.02 -13.33 -2.10
C VAL A 83 7.33 -13.52 -3.58
N LYS A 84 6.29 -13.84 -4.36
CA LYS A 84 6.40 -14.13 -5.79
C LYS A 84 5.88 -13.00 -6.68
N ALA A 85 5.01 -12.15 -6.15
CA ALA A 85 4.43 -11.01 -6.87
C ALA A 85 4.10 -9.86 -5.91
N LEU A 86 4.15 -8.64 -6.45
CA LEU A 86 3.87 -7.41 -5.72
C LEU A 86 2.71 -6.65 -6.36
N VAL A 87 1.79 -6.15 -5.55
CA VAL A 87 0.67 -5.31 -5.99
C VAL A 87 0.72 -3.98 -5.24
N TYR A 88 0.84 -2.89 -5.98
CA TYR A 88 0.91 -1.54 -5.46
C TYR A 88 -0.44 -0.86 -5.72
N VAL A 89 -1.11 -0.39 -4.67
CA VAL A 89 -2.42 0.27 -4.76
C VAL A 89 -2.25 1.71 -4.31
N ALA A 90 -2.27 2.66 -5.26
CA ALA A 90 -2.00 4.07 -4.98
C ALA A 90 -0.78 4.24 -4.04
N ALA A 91 0.31 3.54 -4.35
CA ALA A 91 1.41 3.29 -3.40
C ALA A 91 2.71 3.99 -3.79
N LEU A 92 3.56 4.25 -2.79
CA LEU A 92 4.90 4.82 -2.97
C LEU A 92 5.90 3.69 -3.15
N ALA A 93 6.71 3.74 -4.19
CA ALA A 93 7.67 2.69 -4.53
C ALA A 93 9.04 3.32 -4.83
N PRO A 94 9.78 3.84 -3.83
CA PRO A 94 11.11 4.43 -4.04
C PRO A 94 12.08 3.45 -4.69
N ASP A 95 13.03 3.99 -5.47
CA ASP A 95 14.17 3.26 -6.02
C ASP A 95 15.37 3.32 -5.07
N GLU A 96 16.39 2.50 -5.33
CA GLU A 96 17.63 2.44 -4.59
C GLU A 96 18.24 3.83 -4.40
N GLY A 97 18.47 4.20 -3.14
CA GLY A 97 18.98 5.51 -2.73
C GLY A 97 17.91 6.59 -2.53
N GLU A 98 16.69 6.43 -3.04
CA GLU A 98 15.58 7.35 -2.78
C GLU A 98 14.90 7.04 -1.44
N THR A 99 14.36 8.07 -0.80
CA THR A 99 13.47 7.93 0.35
C THR A 99 12.00 7.94 -0.07
N VAL A 100 11.10 7.53 0.82
CA VAL A 100 9.65 7.69 0.60
C VAL A 100 9.28 9.16 0.43
N GLY A 101 9.92 10.04 1.21
CA GLY A 101 9.74 11.49 1.12
C GLY A 101 10.12 12.05 -0.26
N ASP A 102 11.25 11.58 -0.83
CA ASP A 102 11.72 12.05 -2.15
C ASP A 102 10.68 11.79 -3.24
N VAL A 103 10.09 10.59 -3.25
CA VAL A 103 9.05 10.26 -4.24
C VAL A 103 7.72 10.92 -3.93
N PHE A 104 7.31 10.99 -2.66
CA PHE A 104 6.04 11.61 -2.25
C PHE A 104 5.99 13.09 -2.62
N TYR A 105 7.08 13.82 -2.40
CA TYR A 105 7.20 15.25 -2.68
C TYR A 105 7.79 15.58 -4.07
N ARG A 106 7.93 14.58 -4.96
CA ARG A 106 8.51 14.77 -6.30
C ARG A 106 7.74 15.78 -7.15
N THR A 107 6.42 15.78 -7.04
CA THR A 107 5.52 16.63 -7.82
C THR A 107 4.83 17.61 -6.88
N GLU A 108 4.44 18.79 -7.37
CA GLU A 108 3.67 19.75 -6.59
C GLU A 108 2.41 19.07 -5.99
N PRO A 109 2.17 19.17 -4.67
CA PRO A 109 1.01 18.55 -4.05
C PRO A 109 -0.31 19.09 -4.59
N HIS A 110 -1.36 18.27 -4.54
CA HIS A 110 -2.71 18.73 -4.84
C HIS A 110 -3.11 19.87 -3.88
N PRO A 111 -3.83 20.93 -4.30
CA PRO A 111 -4.17 22.07 -3.44
C PRO A 111 -5.01 21.73 -2.20
N LEU A 112 -5.72 20.60 -2.23
CA LEU A 112 -6.51 20.08 -1.09
C LEU A 112 -5.72 19.13 -0.19
N ALA A 113 -4.49 18.76 -0.56
CA ALA A 113 -3.63 17.95 0.29
C ALA A 113 -3.24 18.76 1.55
N PRO A 114 -3.26 18.15 2.74
CA PRO A 114 -2.85 18.85 3.95
C PRO A 114 -1.34 19.11 3.94
N LYS A 115 -0.91 20.14 4.65
CA LYS A 115 0.49 20.25 5.04
C LYS A 115 0.77 19.23 6.14
N LEU A 116 1.61 18.25 5.84
CA LEU A 116 2.01 17.22 6.78
C LEU A 116 3.21 17.70 7.60
N THR A 117 3.03 17.75 8.93
CA THR A 117 4.10 18.08 9.87
C THR A 117 4.00 17.22 11.11
N PRO A 118 5.12 16.82 11.73
CA PRO A 118 5.10 16.18 13.03
C PRO A 118 4.42 17.05 14.09
N ASP A 119 3.69 16.43 14.99
CA ASP A 119 3.15 17.06 16.20
C ASP A 119 4.24 17.22 17.28
N HIS A 120 3.84 17.65 18.47
CA HIS A 120 4.74 17.81 19.61
C HIS A 120 5.34 16.50 20.15
N HIS A 121 4.82 15.34 19.73
CA HIS A 121 5.39 14.02 20.00
C HIS A 121 6.29 13.51 18.86
N GLY A 122 6.47 14.31 17.80
CA GLY A 122 7.30 13.95 16.65
C GLY A 122 6.61 12.98 15.69
N LEU A 123 5.30 12.81 15.77
CA LEU A 123 4.52 11.92 14.91
C LEU A 123 3.65 12.72 13.94
N ILE A 124 3.47 12.23 12.71
CA ILE A 124 2.60 12.85 11.72
C ILE A 124 1.20 12.25 11.86
N TYR A 125 0.31 13.00 12.49
CA TYR A 125 -1.12 12.69 12.60
C TYR A 125 -1.89 13.39 11.47
N LEU A 126 -2.86 12.72 10.85
CA LEU A 126 -3.62 13.31 9.74
C LEU A 126 -4.80 14.13 10.29
N PRO A 127 -4.93 15.42 9.93
CA PRO A 127 -6.09 16.22 10.33
C PRO A 127 -7.41 15.58 9.87
N ALA A 128 -8.45 15.66 10.69
CA ALA A 128 -9.71 14.96 10.43
C ALA A 128 -10.35 15.40 9.09
N GLU A 129 -10.31 16.70 8.80
CA GLU A 129 -10.80 17.30 7.56
C GLU A 129 -10.04 16.82 6.32
N ALA A 130 -8.77 16.42 6.48
CA ALA A 130 -7.96 15.92 5.36
C ALA A 130 -8.44 14.57 4.85
N PHE A 131 -9.16 13.79 5.67
CA PHE A 131 -9.76 12.54 5.20
C PHE A 131 -10.78 12.77 4.09
N ALA A 132 -11.73 13.68 4.30
CA ALA A 132 -12.74 14.03 3.31
C ALA A 132 -12.17 14.90 2.17
N ALA A 133 -11.13 15.69 2.43
CA ALA A 133 -10.56 16.58 1.42
C ALA A 133 -9.63 15.86 0.44
N ALA A 134 -8.83 14.91 0.91
CA ALA A 134 -7.73 14.34 0.11
C ALA A 134 -7.46 12.84 0.26
N PHE A 135 -7.70 12.23 1.43
CA PHE A 135 -7.34 10.82 1.66
C PHE A 135 -8.40 9.82 1.19
N ALA A 136 -9.68 10.13 1.39
CA ALA A 136 -10.79 9.24 1.06
C ALA A 136 -12.02 10.08 0.68
N GLN A 137 -11.87 11.03 -0.25
CA GLN A 137 -12.93 11.98 -0.57
C GLN A 137 -14.21 11.35 -1.15
N ASN A 138 -14.16 10.08 -1.58
CA ASN A 138 -15.30 9.35 -2.10
C ASN A 138 -15.95 8.43 -1.04
N ALA A 139 -15.44 8.42 0.20
CA ALA A 139 -15.96 7.60 1.29
C ALA A 139 -17.29 8.15 1.83
N ALA A 140 -18.14 7.24 2.33
CA ALA A 140 -19.33 7.63 3.07
C ALA A 140 -18.98 8.23 4.44
N ALA A 141 -19.92 8.96 5.05
CA ALA A 141 -19.66 9.70 6.28
C ALA A 141 -19.28 8.79 7.48
N ASP A 142 -19.88 7.61 7.56
CA ASP A 142 -19.56 6.59 8.57
C ASP A 142 -18.17 5.98 8.36
N GLU A 143 -17.76 5.78 7.11
CA GLU A 143 -16.41 5.32 6.77
C GLU A 143 -15.35 6.36 7.10
N LEU A 144 -15.60 7.64 6.79
CA LEU A 144 -14.74 8.75 7.18
C LEU A 144 -14.59 8.81 8.71
N ALA A 145 -15.70 8.72 9.45
CA ALA A 145 -15.69 8.72 10.90
C ALA A 145 -14.84 7.55 11.46
N LEU A 146 -14.96 6.36 10.86
CA LEU A 146 -14.15 5.21 11.23
C LEU A 146 -12.67 5.43 10.94
N LEU A 147 -12.32 5.83 9.70
CA LEU A 147 -10.94 6.09 9.29
C LEU A 147 -10.25 7.12 10.19
N ILE A 148 -10.94 8.21 10.51
CA ILE A 148 -10.44 9.25 11.41
C ILE A 148 -10.17 8.69 12.81
N ALA A 149 -11.09 7.86 13.34
CA ALA A 149 -11.03 7.34 14.70
C ALA A 149 -9.96 6.27 14.90
N VAL A 150 -9.71 5.44 13.88
CA VAL A 150 -8.77 4.30 13.97
C VAL A 150 -7.40 4.58 13.37
N GLN A 151 -7.18 5.80 12.85
CA GLN A 151 -5.91 6.14 12.22
C GLN A 151 -4.72 5.89 13.15
N ARG A 152 -3.61 5.50 12.54
CA ARG A 152 -2.32 5.37 13.21
C ARG A 152 -1.37 6.44 12.70
N PRO A 153 -0.82 7.32 13.56
CA PRO A 153 0.16 8.28 13.08
C PRO A 153 1.43 7.58 12.60
N ILE A 154 2.16 8.25 11.71
CA ILE A 154 3.43 7.75 11.15
C ILE A 154 4.60 8.57 11.66
N SER A 155 5.70 7.91 11.99
CA SER A 155 6.97 8.55 12.34
C SER A 155 7.71 9.07 11.10
N PRO A 156 8.37 10.23 11.14
CA PRO A 156 9.28 10.67 10.08
C PRO A 156 10.37 9.64 9.73
N ALA A 157 10.79 8.82 10.71
CA ALA A 157 11.76 7.74 10.50
C ALA A 157 11.25 6.62 9.57
N CYS A 158 9.96 6.60 9.24
CA CYS A 158 9.40 5.72 8.21
C CYS A 158 9.68 6.23 6.80
N ILE A 159 9.83 7.55 6.61
CA ILE A 159 9.81 8.15 5.27
C ILE A 159 11.13 8.77 4.82
N THR A 160 12.08 8.96 5.74
CA THR A 160 13.38 9.62 5.46
C THR A 160 14.54 8.65 5.27
N VAL A 161 14.29 7.33 5.30
CA VAL A 161 15.33 6.31 5.17
C VAL A 161 15.53 5.97 3.69
N PRO A 162 16.77 6.02 3.16
CA PRO A 162 17.04 5.62 1.79
C PRO A 162 16.72 4.14 1.57
N MET A 163 16.01 3.86 0.48
CA MET A 163 15.66 2.53 0.04
C MET A 163 16.91 1.77 -0.40
N THR A 164 17.11 0.56 0.12
CA THR A 164 18.03 -0.42 -0.50
C THR A 164 17.46 -0.91 -1.83
N ARG A 165 18.21 -1.56 -2.72
CA ARG A 165 17.68 -2.10 -3.99
C ARG A 165 16.26 -2.70 -3.83
N PRO A 166 15.20 -2.15 -4.43
CA PRO A 166 13.86 -2.63 -4.11
C PRO A 166 13.50 -3.93 -4.84
N LEU A 167 12.66 -4.77 -4.22
CA LEU A 167 12.24 -6.08 -4.70
C LEU A 167 11.43 -6.01 -6.01
N TRP A 168 10.78 -4.88 -6.31
CA TRP A 168 10.06 -4.70 -7.58
C TRP A 168 10.98 -4.79 -8.81
N LYS A 169 12.31 -4.67 -8.65
CA LYS A 169 13.27 -4.93 -9.72
C LYS A 169 13.41 -6.42 -10.09
N ASP A 170 13.00 -7.31 -9.19
CA ASP A 170 13.25 -8.75 -9.28
C ASP A 170 11.94 -9.57 -9.31
N ARG A 171 10.77 -8.93 -9.17
CA ARG A 171 9.46 -9.58 -9.10
C ARG A 171 8.45 -8.95 -10.08
N PRO A 172 7.56 -9.77 -10.67
CA PRO A 172 6.43 -9.23 -11.42
C PRO A 172 5.60 -8.33 -10.52
N THR A 173 5.23 -7.18 -11.09
CA THR A 173 4.58 -6.11 -10.34
C THR A 173 3.34 -5.58 -11.04
N TRP A 174 2.30 -5.34 -10.25
CA TRP A 174 1.07 -4.67 -10.64
C TRP A 174 0.96 -3.34 -9.93
N PHE A 175 0.39 -2.36 -10.61
CA PHE A 175 0.17 -1.03 -10.06
C PHE A 175 -1.25 -0.55 -10.38
N LEU A 176 -2.07 -0.35 -9.34
CA LEU A 176 -3.34 0.34 -9.47
C LEU A 176 -3.09 1.84 -9.30
N THR A 177 -3.28 2.58 -10.40
CA THR A 177 -3.18 4.04 -10.41
C THR A 177 -4.53 4.64 -10.06
N ALA A 178 -4.57 5.42 -8.98
CA ALA A 178 -5.74 6.16 -8.55
C ALA A 178 -5.71 7.56 -9.18
N GLU A 179 -6.51 7.78 -10.22
CA GLU A 179 -6.44 9.00 -11.03
C GLU A 179 -6.98 10.25 -10.32
N GLN A 180 -7.76 10.08 -9.24
CA GLN A 180 -8.29 11.17 -8.43
C GLN A 180 -7.60 11.25 -7.06
N ASP A 181 -6.45 10.59 -6.91
CA ASP A 181 -5.66 10.66 -5.69
C ASP A 181 -5.17 12.10 -5.44
N ARG A 182 -5.49 12.62 -4.25
CA ARG A 182 -5.09 13.96 -3.81
C ARG A 182 -3.97 13.93 -2.76
N MET A 183 -3.52 12.75 -2.32
CA MET A 183 -2.37 12.57 -1.44
C MET A 183 -1.10 12.29 -2.24
N ILE A 184 -1.17 11.35 -3.20
CA ILE A 184 -0.08 11.02 -4.12
C ILE A 184 -0.56 11.35 -5.53
N VAL A 185 -0.11 12.48 -6.04
CA VAL A 185 -0.55 12.98 -7.35
C VAL A 185 -0.27 11.95 -8.44
N VAL A 186 -1.20 11.82 -9.39
CA VAL A 186 -1.21 10.78 -10.42
C VAL A 186 0.08 10.73 -11.25
N GLU A 187 0.72 11.86 -11.51
CA GLU A 187 2.01 11.93 -12.21
C GLU A 187 3.13 11.22 -11.44
N THR A 188 3.13 11.33 -10.11
CA THR A 188 4.07 10.62 -9.25
C THR A 188 3.80 9.11 -9.29
N GLN A 189 2.54 8.69 -9.25
CA GLN A 189 2.16 7.27 -9.39
C GLN A 189 2.61 6.69 -10.73
N ARG A 190 2.33 7.39 -11.83
CA ARG A 190 2.73 6.99 -13.20
C ARG A 190 4.24 6.88 -13.33
N PHE A 191 4.99 7.87 -12.84
CA PHE A 191 6.45 7.84 -12.82
C PHE A 191 7.00 6.56 -12.14
N MET A 192 6.45 6.20 -10.98
CA MET A 192 6.88 4.99 -10.27
C MET A 192 6.46 3.71 -11.02
N ALA A 193 5.22 3.64 -11.49
CA ALA A 193 4.71 2.46 -12.22
C ALA A 193 5.50 2.19 -13.52
N GLU A 194 5.88 3.25 -14.24
CA GLU A 194 6.67 3.18 -15.48
C GLU A 194 8.07 2.60 -15.24
N ARG A 195 8.82 3.12 -14.26
CA ARG A 195 10.17 2.61 -13.96
C ARG A 195 10.19 1.17 -13.42
N MET A 196 9.06 0.72 -12.85
CA MET A 196 8.87 -0.64 -12.40
C MET A 196 8.51 -1.60 -13.55
N HIS A 197 8.22 -1.08 -14.75
CA HIS A 197 7.58 -1.83 -15.83
C HIS A 197 6.33 -2.59 -15.36
N ALA A 198 5.55 -1.95 -14.48
CA ALA A 198 4.42 -2.59 -13.82
C ALA A 198 3.25 -2.81 -14.79
N ARG A 199 2.42 -3.80 -14.47
CA ARG A 199 1.11 -3.98 -15.09
C ARG A 199 0.15 -2.98 -14.50
N VAL A 200 -0.12 -1.92 -15.25
CA VAL A 200 -0.93 -0.81 -14.77
C VAL A 200 -2.43 -1.07 -14.98
N ARG A 201 -3.23 -0.75 -13.95
CA ARG A 201 -4.67 -0.56 -14.04
C ARG A 201 -4.99 0.82 -13.50
N SER A 202 -5.48 1.72 -14.35
CA SER A 202 -5.83 3.08 -13.94
C SER A 202 -7.34 3.19 -13.76
N HIS A 203 -7.76 3.79 -12.66
CA HIS A 203 -9.17 3.98 -12.34
C HIS A 203 -9.43 5.39 -11.79
N PRO A 204 -10.61 5.99 -12.05
CA PRO A 204 -11.01 7.28 -11.49
C PRO A 204 -11.44 7.12 -10.03
N VAL A 205 -10.51 6.74 -9.16
CA VAL A 205 -10.70 6.51 -7.72
C VAL A 205 -9.79 7.42 -6.90
N ASP A 206 -10.16 7.61 -5.64
CA ASP A 206 -9.39 8.42 -4.69
C ASP A 206 -8.17 7.68 -4.14
N HIS A 207 -7.48 8.28 -3.16
CA HIS A 207 -6.28 7.70 -2.56
C HIS A 207 -6.54 6.40 -1.81
N ALA A 208 -7.76 6.16 -1.31
CA ALA A 208 -8.10 5.01 -0.47
C ALA A 208 -9.09 4.05 -1.18
N PRO A 209 -8.80 3.54 -2.39
CA PRO A 209 -9.72 2.66 -3.11
C PRO A 209 -9.93 1.33 -2.38
N ILE A 210 -9.04 0.96 -1.45
CA ILE A 210 -9.21 -0.19 -0.56
C ILE A 210 -10.50 -0.09 0.30
N VAL A 211 -11.01 1.14 0.52
CA VAL A 211 -12.27 1.43 1.23
C VAL A 211 -13.37 1.88 0.27
N THR A 212 -13.07 2.84 -0.61
CA THR A 212 -14.07 3.58 -1.39
C THR A 212 -14.44 2.88 -2.70
N ALA A 213 -13.52 2.07 -3.25
CA ALA A 213 -13.70 1.38 -4.52
C ALA A 213 -12.96 0.02 -4.51
N PRO A 214 -13.37 -0.93 -3.65
CA PRO A 214 -12.61 -2.17 -3.42
C PRO A 214 -12.61 -3.13 -4.61
N GLY A 215 -13.57 -3.02 -5.54
CA GLY A 215 -13.67 -3.89 -6.71
C GLY A 215 -12.40 -3.92 -7.56
N PRO A 216 -11.96 -2.78 -8.13
CA PRO A 216 -10.68 -2.69 -8.84
C PRO A 216 -9.47 -3.22 -8.07
N VAL A 217 -9.45 -3.05 -6.75
CA VAL A 217 -8.38 -3.55 -5.88
C VAL A 217 -8.40 -5.07 -5.78
N VAL A 218 -9.58 -5.67 -5.60
CA VAL A 218 -9.76 -7.12 -5.60
C VAL A 218 -9.35 -7.69 -6.96
N ASP A 219 -9.77 -7.07 -8.06
CA ASP A 219 -9.50 -7.54 -9.41
C ASP A 219 -8.00 -7.60 -9.72
N ILE A 220 -7.25 -6.54 -9.40
CA ILE A 220 -5.79 -6.49 -9.65
C ILE A 220 -5.02 -7.49 -8.77
N ILE A 221 -5.47 -7.72 -7.53
CA ILE A 221 -4.89 -8.75 -6.66
C ILE A 221 -5.20 -10.15 -7.23
N SER A 222 -6.43 -10.40 -7.67
CA SER A 222 -6.83 -11.66 -8.30
C SER A 222 -6.08 -11.92 -9.61
N GLU A 223 -5.75 -10.88 -10.39
CA GLU A 223 -4.85 -11.01 -11.55
C GLU A 223 -3.45 -11.51 -11.14
N ALA A 224 -2.84 -10.89 -10.13
CA ALA A 224 -1.53 -11.30 -9.61
C ALA A 224 -1.52 -12.73 -9.07
N ILE A 225 -2.58 -13.14 -8.37
CA ILE A 225 -2.76 -14.51 -7.88
C ILE A 225 -2.79 -15.52 -9.03
N ARG A 226 -3.59 -15.25 -10.08
CA ARG A 226 -3.77 -16.18 -11.20
C ARG A 226 -2.46 -16.45 -11.92
N GLU A 227 -1.66 -15.42 -12.15
CA GLU A 227 -0.37 -15.59 -12.81
C GLU A 227 0.66 -16.27 -11.93
N THR A 228 0.71 -15.91 -10.65
CA THR A 228 1.60 -16.57 -9.67
C THR A 228 1.27 -18.05 -9.53
N SER A 229 -0.01 -18.42 -9.60
CA SER A 229 -0.46 -19.82 -9.51
C SER A 229 -0.23 -20.63 -10.80
N GLY A 230 0.01 -19.96 -11.92
CA GLY A 230 0.27 -20.58 -13.23
C GLY A 230 1.75 -20.68 -13.60
N SER A 231 2.64 -20.09 -12.79
CA SER A 231 4.09 -20.10 -12.94
C SER A 231 4.72 -21.26 -12.16
#